data_AF-A0A0Q8DEX8-F1
#
_entry.id   AF-A0A0Q8DEX8-F1
#
_cell.length_a   1.000
_cell.length_b   1.000
_cell.length_c   1.000
_cell.angle_alpha   90.00
_cell.angle_beta   90.00
_cell.angle_gamma   90.00
#
_symmetry.space_group_name_H-M   'P 1'
#
loop_
_entity.id
_entity.type
_entity.pdbx_description
1 polymer ?
#
loop_
_entity_poly.entity_id
_entity_poly.type
_entity_poly.pdbx_seq_one_letter_code
_entity_poly.pdbx_strand_id
1 'polypeptide(L)'
;MAQVILEQLVADAGLDVEVVSAGTDVRRSGEPADDRAATILQAFGYDPSRHQAQQFDLSWFDECDLVLAMDARNRDDLDELTDVAPGQLRLFRSFDPQGPGDVPDPFFGDEEGFREVFNTVVRTSTAIVARMAANRQ
;
A
#
# COMPACT_ATOMS: atom_id res chain seq x y z
N MET A 1 -3.82 5.12 -2.25
CA MET A 1 -4.93 4.30 -1.71
C MET A 1 -4.49 3.41 -0.56
N ALA A 2 -3.49 2.53 -0.75
CA ALA A 2 -3.07 1.56 0.27
C ALA A 2 -2.70 2.18 1.62
N GLN A 3 -1.83 3.21 1.63
CA GLN A 3 -1.48 3.95 2.85
C GLN A 3 -2.72 4.41 3.62
N VAL A 4 -3.56 5.24 2.99
CA VAL A 4 -4.74 5.86 3.61
C VAL A 4 -5.67 4.81 4.22
N ILE A 5 -5.93 3.72 3.49
CA ILE A 5 -6.82 2.66 3.95
C ILE A 5 -6.19 1.88 5.11
N LEU A 6 -4.93 1.48 4.97
CA LEU A 6 -4.26 0.67 5.98
C LEU A 6 -4.03 1.47 7.27
N GLU A 7 -3.60 2.74 7.18
CA GLU A 7 -3.48 3.68 8.32
C GLU A 7 -4.77 3.75 9.14
N GLN A 8 -5.91 3.97 8.47
CA GLN A 8 -7.19 4.05 9.15
C GLN A 8 -7.54 2.72 9.83
N LEU A 9 -7.34 1.59 9.15
CA LEU A 9 -7.68 0.28 9.70
C LEU A 9 -6.79 -0.13 10.88
N VAL A 10 -5.49 0.21 10.87
CA VAL A 10 -4.61 -0.04 12.03
C VAL A 10 -5.01 0.83 13.22
N ALA A 11 -5.36 2.10 12.98
CA ALA A 11 -5.84 3.01 14.01
C ALA A 11 -7.16 2.53 14.63
N ASP A 12 -8.13 2.13 13.81
CA ASP A 12 -9.42 1.60 14.25
C ASP A 12 -9.27 0.30 15.06
N ALA A 13 -8.26 -0.51 14.75
CA ALA A 13 -7.93 -1.73 15.46
C ALA A 13 -7.09 -1.50 16.74
N GLY A 14 -6.69 -0.26 17.05
CA GLY A 14 -5.84 0.06 18.20
C GLY A 14 -4.45 -0.59 18.11
N LEU A 15 -3.92 -0.73 16.89
CA LEU A 15 -2.59 -1.23 16.63
C LEU A 15 -1.59 -0.06 16.65
N ASP A 16 -0.44 -0.30 17.29
CA ASP A 16 0.68 0.66 17.33
C ASP A 16 1.58 0.35 16.13
N VAL A 17 1.16 0.83 14.96
CA VAL A 17 1.80 0.58 13.66
C VAL A 17 1.84 1.89 12.88
N GLU A 18 3.03 2.26 12.45
CA GLU A 18 3.23 3.34 11.50
C GLU A 18 3.12 2.80 10.07
N VAL A 19 2.46 3.55 9.19
CA VAL A 19 2.30 3.20 7.78
C VAL A 19 2.74 4.40 6.96
N VAL A 20 3.63 4.14 6.02
CA VAL A 20 4.09 5.12 5.03
C VAL A 20 3.94 4.53 3.64
N SER A 21 3.94 5.37 2.61
CA SER A 21 4.03 4.89 1.23
C SER A 21 4.92 5.75 0.38
N ALA A 22 5.47 5.11 -0.66
CA ALA A 22 6.33 5.72 -1.64
C ALA A 22 6.26 4.96 -2.97
N GLY A 23 6.62 5.63 -4.06
CA GLY A 23 6.78 5.02 -5.38
C GLY A 23 8.25 4.66 -5.67
N THR A 24 8.47 3.72 -6.58
CA THR A 24 9.84 3.36 -7.05
C THR A 24 10.43 4.41 -8.00
N ASP A 25 9.65 5.41 -8.40
CA ASP A 25 10.03 6.47 -9.32
C ASP A 25 9.66 7.88 -8.79
N VAL A 26 10.45 8.87 -9.17
CA VAL A 26 10.35 10.28 -8.76
C VAL A 26 9.30 11.10 -9.49
N ARG A 27 8.75 10.61 -10.61
CA ARG A 27 7.94 11.42 -11.54
C ARG A 27 6.79 12.20 -10.88
N ARG A 28 6.25 11.69 -9.77
CA ARG A 28 5.08 12.24 -9.07
C ARG A 28 5.41 12.81 -7.69
N SER A 29 6.69 12.89 -7.30
CA SER A 29 7.06 13.34 -5.94
C SER A 29 6.50 14.73 -5.63
N GLY A 30 5.88 14.87 -4.47
CA GLY A 30 5.21 16.08 -3.99
C GLY A 30 3.76 16.24 -4.49
N GLU A 31 3.30 15.42 -5.44
CA GLU A 31 1.92 15.49 -5.91
C GLU A 31 0.93 14.85 -4.92
N PRO A 32 -0.31 15.37 -4.84
CA PRO A 32 -1.37 14.71 -4.08
C PRO A 32 -1.77 13.37 -4.74
N ALA A 33 -2.65 12.62 -4.05
CA ALA A 33 -3.29 11.46 -4.65
C ALA A 33 -4.01 11.83 -5.96
N ASP A 34 -4.01 10.91 -6.95
CA ASP A 34 -4.81 11.06 -8.18
C ASP A 34 -6.28 11.38 -7.82
N ASP A 35 -6.87 12.38 -8.47
CA ASP A 35 -8.22 12.89 -8.15
C ASP A 35 -9.29 11.79 -8.18
N ARG A 36 -9.14 10.79 -9.06
CA ARG A 36 -10.07 9.64 -9.16
C ARG A 36 -9.93 8.74 -7.93
N ALA A 37 -8.70 8.45 -7.53
CA ALA A 37 -8.43 7.71 -6.30
C ALA A 37 -8.92 8.47 -5.06
N ALA A 38 -8.69 9.79 -5.00
CA ALA A 38 -9.14 10.65 -3.92
C ALA A 38 -10.68 10.66 -3.82
N THR A 39 -11.37 10.79 -4.95
CA THR A 39 -12.84 10.74 -5.03
C THR A 39 -13.39 9.43 -4.48
N ILE A 40 -12.78 8.30 -4.86
CA ILE A 40 -13.18 6.98 -4.36
C ILE A 40 -12.94 6.84 -2.86
N LEU A 41 -11.77 7.27 -2.37
CA LEU A 41 -11.44 7.23 -0.94
C LEU A 41 -12.46 8.02 -0.11
N GLN A 42 -12.74 9.26 -0.53
CA GLN A 42 -13.70 10.14 0.15
C GLN A 42 -15.12 9.58 0.14
N ALA A 43 -15.55 8.98 -0.97
CA ALA A 43 -16.87 8.35 -1.07
C ALA A 43 -17.06 7.19 -0.07
N PHE A 44 -15.97 6.61 0.43
CA PHE A 44 -15.97 5.51 1.41
C PHE A 44 -15.52 5.97 2.81
N GLY A 45 -15.42 7.27 3.04
CA GLY A 45 -15.12 7.85 4.36
C GLY A 45 -13.63 7.95 4.70
N TYR A 46 -12.73 7.70 3.74
CA TYR A 46 -11.29 7.86 3.93
C TYR A 46 -10.84 9.29 3.56
N ASP A 47 -9.87 9.83 4.29
CA ASP A 47 -9.29 11.16 4.03
C ASP A 47 -7.94 11.05 3.28
N PRO A 48 -7.89 11.37 1.97
CA PRO A 48 -6.65 11.36 1.20
C PRO A 48 -5.82 12.64 1.35
N SER A 49 -6.29 13.67 2.05
CA SER A 49 -5.69 15.02 2.02
C SER A 49 -4.27 15.09 2.57
N ARG A 50 -3.89 14.14 3.43
CA ARG A 50 -2.56 14.05 4.02
C ARG A 50 -1.57 13.27 3.15
N HIS A 51 -2.05 12.55 2.14
CA HIS A 51 -1.18 11.78 1.26
C HIS A 51 -0.44 12.70 0.29
N GLN A 52 0.87 12.51 0.20
CA GLN A 52 1.72 13.08 -0.82
C GLN A 52 2.58 11.97 -1.40
N ALA A 53 2.66 11.93 -2.72
CA ALA A 53 3.56 11.01 -3.40
C ALA A 53 5.00 11.39 -3.09
N GLN A 54 5.83 10.38 -2.86
CA GLN A 54 7.25 10.52 -2.56
C GLN A 54 8.00 9.32 -3.13
N GLN A 55 9.32 9.45 -3.29
CA GLN A 55 10.16 8.36 -3.76
C GLN A 55 10.55 7.46 -2.58
N PHE A 56 10.64 6.17 -2.84
CA PHE A 56 11.15 5.21 -1.88
C PHE A 56 12.62 5.53 -1.58
N ASP A 57 12.94 5.68 -0.29
CA ASP A 57 14.31 5.86 0.19
C ASP A 57 14.85 4.49 0.64
N LEU A 58 16.03 4.11 0.17
CA LEU A 58 16.63 2.81 0.52
C LEU A 58 16.90 2.67 2.03
N SER A 59 17.11 3.77 2.74
CA SER A 59 17.21 3.77 4.21
C SER A 59 15.94 3.26 4.89
N TRP A 60 14.79 3.28 4.21
CA TRP A 60 13.56 2.71 4.76
C TRP A 60 13.63 1.20 4.95
N PHE A 61 14.54 0.48 4.28
CA PHE A 61 14.79 -0.92 4.62
C PHE A 61 15.42 -1.10 6.01
N ASP A 62 16.03 -0.06 6.59
CA ASP A 62 16.51 -0.11 7.97
C ASP A 62 15.43 0.37 8.97
N GLU A 63 14.47 1.18 8.51
CA GLU A 63 13.43 1.79 9.35
C GLU A 63 12.13 0.99 9.39
N CYS A 64 11.82 0.23 8.32
CA CYS A 64 10.55 -0.48 8.18
C CYS A 64 10.72 -1.99 8.45
N ASP A 65 9.85 -2.55 9.29
CA ASP A 65 9.78 -4.00 9.54
C ASP A 65 9.28 -4.80 8.31
N LEU A 66 8.46 -4.16 7.46
CA LEU A 66 7.81 -4.79 6.31
C LEU A 66 7.58 -3.79 5.19
N VAL A 67 8.02 -4.13 3.99
CA VAL A 67 7.80 -3.37 2.75
C VAL A 67 6.86 -4.17 1.83
N LEU A 68 5.77 -3.53 1.40
CA LEU A 68 4.73 -4.16 0.59
C LEU A 68 4.69 -3.56 -0.82
N ALA A 69 5.26 -4.28 -1.79
CA ALA A 69 5.22 -3.92 -3.20
C ALA A 69 3.83 -4.18 -3.79
N MET A 70 3.32 -3.24 -4.59
CA MET A 70 1.97 -3.33 -5.17
C MET A 70 1.90 -4.33 -6.33
N ASP A 71 2.99 -4.46 -7.09
CA ASP A 71 3.14 -5.43 -8.18
C ASP A 71 4.56 -6.02 -8.22
N ALA A 72 4.76 -7.03 -9.07
CA ALA A 72 6.04 -7.67 -9.29
C ALA A 72 7.12 -6.70 -9.78
N ARG A 73 6.77 -5.68 -10.59
CA ARG A 73 7.76 -4.72 -11.10
C ARG A 73 8.29 -3.85 -9.97
N ASN A 74 7.44 -3.32 -9.09
CA ASN A 74 7.87 -2.56 -7.93
C ASN A 74 8.76 -3.39 -7.02
N ARG A 75 8.44 -4.68 -6.87
CA ARG A 75 9.26 -5.60 -6.11
C ARG A 75 10.64 -5.77 -6.75
N ASP A 76 10.69 -6.08 -8.04
CA ASP A 76 11.93 -6.31 -8.77
C ASP A 76 12.79 -5.02 -8.80
N ASP A 77 12.17 -3.86 -9.04
CA ASP A 77 12.82 -2.54 -8.98
C ASP A 77 13.51 -2.31 -7.62
N LEU A 78 12.90 -2.73 -6.51
CA LEU A 78 13.46 -2.57 -5.17
C LEU A 78 14.53 -3.63 -4.85
N ASP A 79 14.33 -4.87 -5.30
CA ASP A 79 15.25 -5.99 -5.10
C ASP A 79 16.56 -5.78 -5.89
N GLU A 80 16.51 -5.09 -7.03
CA GLU A 80 17.69 -4.74 -7.82
C GLU A 80 18.55 -3.63 -7.19
N LEU A 81 17.98 -2.82 -6.30
CA LEU A 81 18.67 -1.66 -5.72
C LEU A 81 19.49 -2.00 -4.46
N THR A 82 19.13 -3.05 -3.72
CA THR A 82 19.81 -3.43 -2.48
C THR A 82 19.50 -4.86 -2.06
N ASP A 83 20.39 -5.46 -1.27
CA ASP A 83 20.10 -6.72 -0.59
C ASP A 83 19.03 -6.49 0.49
N VAL A 84 17.85 -7.07 0.30
CA VAL A 84 16.74 -6.98 1.26
C VAL A 84 16.74 -8.18 2.20
N ALA A 85 16.43 -7.95 3.49
CA ALA A 85 16.34 -9.03 4.45
C ALA A 85 15.26 -10.06 4.05
N PRO A 86 15.49 -11.38 4.25
CA PRO A 86 14.55 -12.41 3.85
C PRO A 86 13.13 -12.18 4.41
N GLY A 87 12.18 -11.98 3.50
CA GLY A 87 10.77 -11.81 3.86
C GLY A 87 10.36 -10.41 4.33
N GLN A 88 11.27 -9.43 4.32
CA GLN A 88 10.97 -8.02 4.59
C GLN A 88 10.26 -7.36 3.40
N LEU A 89 10.67 -7.66 2.17
CA LEU A 89 9.97 -7.24 0.95
C LEU A 89 9.00 -8.34 0.48
N ARG A 90 7.71 -8.00 0.37
CA ARG A 90 6.66 -8.91 -0.10
C ARG A 90 5.70 -8.20 -1.04
N LEU A 91 4.98 -8.96 -1.86
CA LEU A 91 3.83 -8.44 -2.58
C LEU A 91 2.70 -8.13 -1.59
N PHE A 92 2.05 -6.99 -1.76
CA PHE A 92 0.90 -6.58 -0.95
C PHE A 92 -0.19 -7.65 -0.95
N ARG A 93 -0.55 -8.17 -2.14
CA ARG A 93 -1.56 -9.24 -2.24
C ARG A 93 -1.07 -10.61 -1.78
N SER A 94 0.17 -10.77 -1.32
CA SER A 94 0.56 -12.01 -0.63
C SER A 94 -0.28 -12.26 0.65
N PHE A 95 -0.93 -11.22 1.17
CA PHE A 95 -1.89 -11.28 2.28
C PHE A 95 -3.36 -11.29 1.83
N ASP A 96 -3.63 -11.27 0.54
CA ASP A 96 -4.98 -11.21 -0.01
C ASP A 96 -5.67 -12.59 0.15
N PRO A 97 -6.84 -12.68 0.82
CA PRO A 97 -7.57 -13.93 0.95
C PRO A 97 -8.09 -14.48 -0.39
N GLN A 98 -8.15 -13.67 -1.45
CA GLN A 98 -8.50 -14.12 -2.80
C GLN A 98 -7.30 -14.63 -3.61
N GLY A 99 -6.10 -14.61 -3.03
CA GLY A 99 -4.89 -15.16 -3.61
C GLY A 99 -3.85 -14.10 -3.98
N PRO A 100 -2.58 -14.52 -4.09
CA PRO A 100 -1.46 -13.64 -4.40
C PRO A 100 -1.51 -13.14 -5.84
N GLY A 101 -0.79 -12.04 -6.10
CA GLY A 101 -0.63 -11.46 -7.42
C GLY A 101 -0.34 -9.98 -7.33
N ASP A 102 -0.51 -9.30 -8.46
CA ASP A 102 -0.32 -7.85 -8.56
C ASP A 102 -1.62 -7.12 -8.22
N VAL A 103 -1.51 -5.95 -7.60
CA VAL A 103 -2.58 -4.97 -7.60
C VAL A 103 -2.58 -4.30 -8.98
N PRO A 104 -3.69 -4.35 -9.74
CA PRO A 104 -3.73 -3.75 -11.07
C PRO A 104 -3.42 -2.25 -11.02
N ASP A 105 -2.67 -1.73 -11.99
CA ASP A 105 -2.49 -0.28 -12.13
C ASP A 105 -3.75 0.33 -12.78
N PRO A 106 -4.49 1.20 -12.07
CA PRO A 106 -5.73 1.77 -12.60
C PRO A 106 -5.49 2.97 -13.52
N PHE A 107 -4.25 3.46 -13.67
CA PHE A 107 -3.96 4.76 -14.26
C PHE A 107 -4.45 4.92 -15.70
N PHE A 108 -4.37 3.84 -16.48
CA PHE A 108 -4.85 3.78 -17.88
C PHE A 108 -6.30 3.31 -18.01
N GLY A 109 -6.96 2.98 -16.89
CA GLY A 109 -8.35 2.55 -16.82
C GLY A 109 -9.34 3.69 -16.57
N ASP A 110 -10.61 3.31 -16.51
CA ASP A 110 -11.71 4.18 -16.11
C ASP A 110 -11.98 4.09 -14.59
N GLU A 111 -13.09 4.67 -14.14
CA GLU A 111 -13.49 4.63 -12.73
C GLU A 111 -13.64 3.19 -12.18
N GLU A 112 -14.02 2.22 -13.03
CA GLU A 112 -14.16 0.82 -12.63
C GLU A 112 -12.80 0.22 -12.25
N GLY A 113 -11.74 0.56 -12.99
CA GLY A 113 -10.38 0.17 -12.64
C GLY A 113 -9.94 0.71 -11.27
N PHE A 114 -10.22 1.97 -10.98
CA PHE A 114 -9.93 2.55 -9.65
C PHE A 114 -10.76 1.89 -8.54
N ARG A 115 -12.01 1.51 -8.84
CA ARG A 115 -12.89 0.80 -7.90
C ARG A 115 -12.38 -0.61 -7.59
N GLU A 116 -11.90 -1.33 -8.61
CA GLU A 116 -11.33 -2.67 -8.43
C GLU A 116 -10.08 -2.63 -7.54
N VAL A 117 -9.20 -1.66 -7.79
CA VAL A 117 -8.01 -1.43 -6.95
C VAL A 117 -8.42 -1.11 -5.52
N PHE A 118 -9.37 -0.20 -5.33
CA PHE A 118 -9.90 0.12 -4.00
C PHE A 118 -10.42 -1.13 -3.28
N ASN A 119 -11.24 -1.96 -3.92
CA ASN A 119 -11.78 -3.18 -3.34
C ASN A 119 -10.68 -4.18 -2.95
N THR A 120 -9.67 -4.33 -3.81
CA THR A 120 -8.50 -5.19 -3.55
C THR A 120 -7.68 -4.68 -2.37
N VAL A 121 -7.46 -3.37 -2.31
CA VAL A 121 -6.72 -2.72 -1.22
C VAL A 121 -7.45 -2.85 0.10
N VAL A 122 -8.75 -2.57 0.17
CA VAL A 122 -9.56 -2.74 1.39
C VAL A 122 -9.53 -4.18 1.86
N ARG A 123 -9.83 -5.14 0.98
CA ARG A 123 -9.86 -6.56 1.33
C ARG A 123 -8.53 -7.05 1.90
N THR A 124 -7.44 -6.71 1.24
CA THR A 124 -6.09 -7.14 1.64
C THR A 124 -5.65 -6.44 2.92
N SER A 125 -5.90 -5.13 3.06
CA SER A 125 -5.56 -4.37 4.28
C SER A 125 -6.31 -4.92 5.50
N THR A 126 -7.59 -5.25 5.36
CA THR A 126 -8.38 -5.89 6.43
C THR A 126 -7.75 -7.23 6.86
N ALA A 127 -7.29 -8.04 5.91
CA ALA A 127 -6.64 -9.32 6.22
C ALA A 127 -5.29 -9.12 6.93
N ILE A 128 -4.51 -8.11 6.52
CA ILE A 128 -3.25 -7.72 7.16
C ILE A 128 -3.49 -7.32 8.62
N VAL A 129 -4.44 -6.40 8.87
CA VAL A 129 -4.79 -5.93 10.23
C VAL A 129 -5.31 -7.07 11.11
N ALA A 130 -6.17 -7.93 10.58
CA ALA A 130 -6.67 -9.09 11.31
C ALA A 130 -5.53 -10.05 11.73
N ARG A 131 -4.54 -10.26 10.85
CA ARG A 131 -3.37 -11.08 11.16
C ARG A 131 -2.47 -10.44 12.21
N MET A 132 -2.25 -9.13 12.16
CA MET A 132 -1.50 -8.40 13.19
C MET A 132 -2.19 -8.49 14.56
N ALA A 133 -3.51 -8.31 14.60
CA ALA A 133 -4.28 -8.42 15.83
C ALA A 133 -4.24 -9.83 16.43
N ALA A 134 -4.25 -10.87 15.59
CA ALA A 134 -4.15 -12.26 16.04
C ALA A 134 -2.78 -12.62 16.63
N ASN A 135 -1.70 -11.98 16.17
CA ASN A 135 -0.33 -12.22 16.63
C ASN A 135 0.02 -11.50 17.94
N ARG A 136 -0.92 -10.75 18.55
CA ARG A 136 -0.75 -10.13 19.88
C ARG A 136 -0.91 -11.12 21.06
N GLN A 137 -1.23 -12.39 20.78
CA GLN A 137 -1.39 -13.48 21.78
C GLN A 137 -0.13 -14.34 21.85
#